data_AF-A0A7X2G1C7-F1
#
_entry.id   AF-A0A7X2G1C7-F1
#
_cell.length_a   1.000
_cell.length_b   1.000
_cell.length_c   1.000
_cell.angle_alpha   90.00
_cell.angle_beta   90.00
_cell.angle_gamma   90.00
#
_symmetry.space_group_name_H-M   'P 1'
#
loop_
_entity.id
_entity.type
_entity.pdbx_description
1 polymer ?
#
loop_
_entity_poly.entity_id
_entity_poly.type
_entity_poly.pdbx_seq_one_letter_code
_entity_poly.pdbx_strand_id
1 'polypeptide(L)'
;MLYKEDYKRGTIIQLKAKINHIMKYSYQHDYISTLPTANLEINWPRERKKSEIEEKFLENDELRKVIDYLEHLQSPNHHLYASLCEWMVLTGMRFGEATTIQVKNVYKANNKYFVEIFCRNLWNIGLQRLKI
;
A
#
# COMPACT_ATOMS: atom_id res chain seq x y z
N MET A 1 5.99 20.15 20.25
CA MET A 1 6.52 18.95 19.54
C MET A 1 5.86 18.82 18.16
N LEU A 2 4.54 18.62 18.07
CA LEU A 2 3.79 18.56 16.78
C LEU A 2 3.90 19.80 15.88
N TYR A 3 4.06 20.98 16.47
CA TYR A 3 4.22 22.25 15.76
C TYR A 3 5.66 22.78 15.70
N LYS A 4 6.57 22.15 16.48
CA LYS A 4 7.99 22.52 16.46
C LYS A 4 8.70 21.90 15.27
N GLU A 5 8.22 20.74 14.83
CA GLU A 5 8.77 19.99 13.71
C GLU A 5 7.71 19.87 12.62
N ASP A 6 8.13 20.09 11.38
CA ASP A 6 7.24 20.22 10.23
C ASP A 6 6.79 18.85 9.66
N TYR A 7 6.15 18.05 10.49
CA TYR A 7 5.70 16.72 10.11
C TYR A 7 4.47 16.76 9.19
N LYS A 8 4.44 15.85 8.20
CA LYS A 8 3.26 15.62 7.37
C LYS A 8 2.06 15.21 8.24
N ARG A 9 0.88 15.76 7.94
CA ARG A 9 -0.38 15.50 8.66
C ARG A 9 -0.67 14.00 8.83
N GLY A 10 -0.45 13.20 7.80
CA GLY A 10 -0.65 11.74 7.85
C GLY A 10 0.22 11.06 8.92
N THR A 11 1.46 11.49 9.08
CA THR A 11 2.38 11.00 10.11
C THR A 11 1.86 11.35 11.51
N ILE A 12 1.40 12.58 11.70
CA ILE A 12 0.84 13.06 12.97
C ILE A 12 -0.42 12.25 13.35
N ILE A 13 -1.31 11.99 12.40
CA ILE A 13 -2.51 11.18 12.61
C ILE A 13 -2.14 9.76 13.06
N GLN A 14 -1.18 9.12 12.38
CA GLN A 14 -0.72 7.78 12.75
C GLN A 14 -0.06 7.76 14.14
N LEU A 15 0.75 8.77 14.47
CA LEU A 15 1.37 8.89 15.78
C LEU A 15 0.32 9.03 16.89
N LYS A 16 -0.68 9.90 16.70
CA LYS A 16 -1.82 10.05 17.62
C LYS A 16 -2.52 8.70 17.84
N ALA A 17 -2.81 7.99 16.76
CA ALA A 17 -3.49 6.70 16.83
C ALA A 17 -2.69 5.68 17.66
N LYS A 18 -1.36 5.63 17.48
CA LYS A 18 -0.47 4.75 18.26
C LYS A 18 -0.47 5.12 19.75
N ILE A 19 -0.31 6.40 20.08
CA ILE A 19 -0.34 6.87 21.48
C ILE A 19 -1.68 6.54 22.14
N ASN A 20 -2.79 6.74 21.42
CA ASN A 20 -4.12 6.38 21.91
C ASN A 20 -4.25 4.88 22.21
N HIS A 21 -3.69 4.00 21.36
CA HIS A 21 -3.70 2.56 21.62
C HIS A 21 -2.85 2.20 22.85
N ILE A 22 -1.67 2.80 23.02
CA ILE A 22 -0.82 2.58 24.20
C ILE A 22 -1.57 3.00 25.46
N MET A 23 -2.16 4.19 25.47
CA MET A 23 -2.90 4.70 26.63
C MET A 23 -4.13 3.85 26.96
N LYS A 24 -4.87 3.38 25.93
CA LYS A 24 -5.99 2.45 26.12
C LYS A 24 -5.54 1.13 26.73
N TYR A 25 -4.45 0.57 26.22
CA TYR A 25 -3.87 -0.65 26.77
C TYR A 25 -3.45 -0.45 28.23
N SER A 26 -2.82 0.69 28.54
CA SER A 26 -2.40 1.02 29.90
C SER A 26 -3.57 1.15 30.88
N TYR A 27 -4.68 1.75 30.43
CA TYR A 27 -5.90 1.87 31.22
C TYR A 27 -6.57 0.51 31.44
N GLN A 28 -6.61 -0.35 30.42
CA GLN A 28 -7.19 -1.70 30.52
C GLN A 28 -6.45 -2.65 31.47
N HIS A 29 -5.17 -2.38 31.75
CA HIS A 29 -4.33 -3.19 32.63
C HIS A 29 -4.00 -2.46 33.95
N ASP A 30 -4.79 -1.44 34.30
CA ASP A 30 -4.69 -0.70 35.57
C ASP A 30 -3.31 -0.04 35.82
N TYR A 31 -2.51 0.19 34.78
CA TYR A 31 -1.27 0.96 34.89
C TYR A 31 -1.54 2.46 35.07
N ILE A 32 -2.71 2.93 34.62
CA ILE A 32 -3.19 4.31 34.80
C ILE A 32 -4.66 4.30 35.24
N SER A 33 -5.03 5.21 36.13
CA SER A 33 -6.39 5.27 36.71
C SER A 33 -7.40 6.01 35.85
N THR A 34 -6.94 6.84 34.91
CA THR A 34 -7.79 7.64 34.03
C THR A 34 -7.17 7.73 32.64
N LEU A 35 -8.01 7.81 31.61
CA LEU A 35 -7.55 7.92 30.24
C LEU A 35 -7.33 9.40 29.88
N PRO A 36 -6.07 9.88 29.72
CA PRO A 36 -5.78 11.30 29.51
C PRO A 36 -6.24 11.83 28.15
N THR A 37 -6.52 10.92 27.21
CA THR A 37 -6.80 11.23 25.80
C THR A 37 -8.26 11.54 25.52
N ALA A 38 -9.17 11.40 26.49
CA ALA A 38 -10.59 11.67 26.31
C ALA A 38 -10.88 13.15 25.96
N ASN A 39 -10.09 14.09 26.47
CA ASN A 39 -10.30 15.53 26.33
C ASN A 39 -9.22 16.24 25.49
N LEU A 40 -8.38 15.50 24.76
CA LEU A 40 -7.30 16.11 23.99
C LEU A 40 -7.81 16.62 22.62
N GLU A 41 -8.25 17.87 22.59
CA GLU A 41 -8.49 18.59 21.34
C GLU A 41 -7.17 18.88 20.64
N ILE A 42 -6.91 18.14 19.55
CA ILE A 42 -5.78 18.43 18.69
C ILE A 42 -6.24 19.49 17.69
N ASN A 43 -5.77 20.72 17.89
CA ASN A 43 -5.78 21.69 16.82
C ASN A 43 -4.95 21.11 15.66
N TRP A 44 -5.51 21.03 14.46
CA TRP A 44 -4.82 20.48 13.31
C TRP A 44 -4.14 21.62 12.57
N PRO A 45 -2.84 21.49 12.19
CA PRO A 45 -2.23 22.49 11.33
C PRO A 45 -3.07 22.62 10.05
N ARG A 46 -3.32 23.86 9.61
CA ARG A 46 -4.05 24.15 8.37
C ARG A 46 -3.45 23.31 7.25
N GLU A 47 -4.30 22.67 6.45
CA GLU A 47 -3.82 21.92 5.30
C GLU A 47 -2.95 22.85 4.45
N ARG A 48 -1.67 22.48 4.34
CA ARG A 48 -0.84 23.05 3.29
C ARG A 48 -1.58 22.77 2.01
N LYS A 49 -1.85 23.81 1.21
CA LYS A 49 -2.28 23.64 -0.17
C LYS A 49 -1.29 22.65 -0.76
N LYS A 50 -1.74 21.41 -0.99
CA LYS A 50 -0.98 20.48 -1.80
C LYS A 50 -0.77 21.26 -3.09
N SER A 51 0.48 21.50 -3.50
CA SER A 51 0.73 21.51 -4.94
C SER A 51 0.13 20.18 -5.41
N GLU A 52 -1.03 20.24 -6.07
CA GLU A 52 -1.59 19.05 -6.67
C GLU A 52 -0.46 18.50 -7.52
N ILE A 53 0.04 17.33 -7.14
CA ILE A 53 0.84 16.54 -8.07
C ILE A 53 -0.23 16.08 -9.04
N GLU A 54 -0.53 16.92 -10.03
CA GLU A 54 -1.65 16.75 -10.96
C GLU A 54 -1.50 15.41 -11.70
N GLU A 55 -0.26 14.94 -11.86
CA GLU A 55 0.08 13.71 -12.57
C GLU A 55 0.79 12.72 -11.65
N LYS A 56 0.00 11.94 -10.90
CA LYS A 56 0.52 10.88 -10.02
C LYS A 56 0.69 9.53 -10.74
N PHE A 57 -0.10 9.30 -11.77
CA PHE A 57 -0.19 8.02 -12.47
C PHE A 57 0.52 8.12 -13.82
N LEU A 58 1.08 7.00 -14.26
CA LEU A 58 1.73 6.92 -15.57
C LEU A 58 0.67 6.71 -16.65
N GLU A 59 0.80 7.46 -17.75
CA GLU A 59 0.07 7.19 -18.98
C GLU A 59 0.61 5.93 -19.68
N ASN A 60 -0.16 5.40 -20.63
CA ASN A 60 0.18 4.13 -21.29
C ASN A 60 1.54 4.16 -22.03
N ASP A 61 1.92 5.29 -22.63
CA ASP A 61 3.20 5.44 -23.31
C ASP A 61 4.36 5.60 -22.32
N GLU A 62 4.14 6.32 -21.22
CA GLU A 62 5.10 6.47 -20.13
C GLU A 62 5.39 5.14 -19.45
N LEU A 63 4.33 4.37 -19.17
CA LEU A 63 4.46 3.04 -18.62
C LEU A 63 5.28 2.13 -19.55
N ARG A 64 5.02 2.15 -20.86
CA ARG A 64 5.80 1.37 -21.84
C ARG A 64 7.27 1.75 -21.82
N LYS A 65 7.59 3.04 -21.74
CA LYS A 65 8.99 3.50 -21.61
C LYS A 65 9.65 2.97 -20.33
N VAL A 66 8.91 2.91 -19.22
CA VAL A 66 9.42 2.35 -17.96
C VAL A 66 9.68 0.85 -18.08
N ILE A 67 8.74 0.08 -18.64
CA ILE A 67 8.90 -1.37 -18.83
C ILE A 67 10.08 -1.67 -19.77
N ASP A 68 10.15 -0.97 -20.91
CA ASP A 68 11.23 -1.11 -21.89
C ASP A 68 12.60 -0.78 -21.26
N TYR A 69 12.67 0.29 -20.47
CA TYR A 69 13.88 0.61 -19.70
C TYR A 69 14.25 -0.52 -18.73
N LEU A 70 13.27 -1.08 -18.00
CA LEU A 70 13.51 -2.20 -17.09
C LEU A 70 14.02 -3.44 -17.81
N GLU A 71 13.55 -3.74 -19.02
CA GLU A 71 14.03 -4.88 -19.82
C GLU A 71 15.48 -4.73 -20.28
N HIS A 72 15.93 -3.50 -20.54
CA HIS A 72 17.27 -3.21 -21.08
C HIS A 72 18.31 -2.83 -20.02
N LEU A 73 17.95 -2.83 -18.73
CA LEU A 73 18.87 -2.58 -17.63
C LEU A 73 19.98 -3.65 -17.54
N GLN A 74 21.22 -3.23 -17.27
CA GLN A 74 22.34 -4.14 -17.00
C GLN A 74 22.35 -4.69 -15.56
N SER A 75 21.17 -5.03 -15.03
CA SER A 75 21.02 -5.53 -13.67
C SER A 75 20.56 -6.99 -13.68
N PRO A 76 21.08 -7.85 -12.78
CA PRO A 76 20.50 -9.17 -12.58
C PRO A 76 18.99 -9.06 -12.29
N ASN A 77 18.19 -9.94 -12.87
CA ASN A 77 16.72 -10.01 -12.71
C ASN A 77 15.92 -8.83 -13.31
N HIS A 78 16.54 -8.00 -14.15
CA HIS A 78 15.86 -6.95 -14.93
C HIS A 78 14.54 -7.41 -15.61
N HIS A 79 14.56 -8.55 -16.32
CA HIS A 79 13.36 -9.16 -16.92
C HIS A 79 12.28 -9.54 -15.91
N LEU A 80 12.66 -9.99 -14.70
CA LEU A 80 11.71 -10.31 -13.64
C LEU A 80 11.00 -9.05 -13.15
N TYR A 81 11.72 -7.94 -12.99
CA TYR A 81 11.13 -6.68 -12.58
C TYR A 81 10.20 -6.11 -13.65
N ALA A 82 10.61 -6.15 -14.92
CA ALA A 82 9.75 -5.77 -16.05
C ALA A 82 8.45 -6.60 -16.07
N SER A 83 8.57 -7.93 -16.01
CA SER A 83 7.42 -8.85 -16.00
C SER A 83 6.50 -8.61 -14.79
N LEU A 84 7.06 -8.32 -13.62
CA LEU A 84 6.29 -8.03 -12.41
C LEU A 84 5.53 -6.70 -12.53
N CYS A 85 6.17 -5.67 -13.07
CA CYS A 85 5.53 -4.38 -13.33
C CYS A 85 4.38 -4.52 -14.34
N GLU A 86 4.61 -5.23 -15.45
CA GLU A 86 3.58 -5.53 -16.43
C GLU A 86 2.42 -6.30 -15.80
N TRP A 87 2.72 -7.35 -15.04
CA TRP A 87 1.73 -8.12 -14.30
C TRP A 87 0.89 -7.25 -13.38
N MET A 88 1.51 -6.38 -12.57
CA MET A 88 0.80 -5.49 -11.66
C MET A 88 -0.14 -4.52 -12.41
N VAL A 89 0.24 -4.06 -13.60
CA VAL A 89 -0.61 -3.19 -14.44
C VAL A 89 -1.79 -3.97 -15.01
N LEU A 90 -1.56 -5.16 -15.55
CA LEU A 90 -2.61 -5.98 -16.17
C LEU A 90 -3.65 -6.47 -15.16
N THR A 91 -3.22 -6.71 -13.92
CA THR A 91 -4.05 -7.28 -12.85
C THR A 91 -4.60 -6.26 -11.86
N GLY A 92 -3.90 -5.15 -11.65
CA GLY A 92 -4.17 -4.23 -10.55
C GLY A 92 -3.79 -4.78 -9.17
N MET A 93 -3.00 -5.86 -9.11
CA MET A 93 -2.54 -6.46 -7.85
C MET A 93 -1.60 -5.51 -7.09
N ARG A 94 -1.66 -5.57 -5.75
CA ARG A 94 -0.65 -4.90 -4.93
C ARG A 94 0.68 -5.64 -5.04
N PHE A 95 1.79 -4.91 -4.87
CA PHE A 95 3.14 -5.49 -4.92
C PHE A 95 3.31 -6.73 -4.02
N GLY A 96 2.80 -6.68 -2.77
CA GLY A 96 2.86 -7.81 -1.84
C GLY A 96 2.05 -9.04 -2.29
N GLU A 97 0.96 -8.83 -3.03
CA GLU A 97 0.14 -9.91 -3.58
C GLU A 97 0.86 -10.51 -4.81
N ALA A 98 1.41 -9.66 -5.70
CA ALA A 98 2.06 -10.09 -6.93
C ALA A 98 3.37 -10.86 -6.67
N THR A 99 4.15 -10.44 -5.68
CA THR A 99 5.43 -11.09 -5.31
C THR A 99 5.27 -12.43 -4.60
N THR A 100 4.09 -12.73 -4.05
CA THR A 100 3.84 -13.96 -3.29
C THR A 100 3.11 -15.03 -4.11
N ILE A 101 2.77 -14.72 -5.36
CA ILE A 101 2.07 -15.64 -6.26
C ILE A 101 2.92 -16.88 -6.57
N GLN A 102 2.28 -18.03 -6.62
CA GLN A 102 2.91 -19.28 -7.06
C GLN A 102 2.25 -19.76 -8.35
N VAL A 103 3.02 -20.41 -9.23
CA VAL A 103 2.53 -20.89 -10.54
C VAL A 103 1.29 -21.79 -10.40
N LYS A 104 1.22 -22.61 -9.34
CA LYS A 104 0.06 -23.47 -9.06
C LYS A 104 -1.25 -22.71 -8.80
N ASN A 105 -1.18 -21.42 -8.50
CA ASN A 105 -2.33 -20.56 -8.23
C ASN A 105 -2.81 -19.80 -9.47
N VAL A 106 -2.16 -20.03 -10.61
CA VAL A 106 -2.59 -19.52 -11.92
C VAL A 106 -3.25 -20.65 -12.69
N TYR A 107 -4.49 -20.47 -13.11
CA TYR A 107 -5.21 -21.46 -13.89
C TYR A 107 -5.99 -20.84 -15.05
N LYS A 108 -6.22 -21.63 -16.09
CA LYS A 108 -6.92 -21.20 -17.30
C LYS A 108 -8.32 -21.79 -17.32
N ALA A 109 -9.33 -20.93 -17.47
CA ALA A 109 -10.72 -21.33 -17.66
C ALA A 109 -11.38 -20.44 -18.73
N ASN A 110 -12.18 -21.00 -19.63
CA ASN A 110 -12.89 -20.26 -20.68
C ASN A 110 -12.00 -19.30 -21.49
N ASN A 111 -10.81 -19.78 -21.87
CA ASN A 111 -9.76 -19.02 -22.57
C ASN A 111 -9.29 -17.74 -21.84
N LYS A 112 -9.47 -17.68 -20.52
CA LYS A 112 -9.04 -16.59 -19.65
C LYS A 112 -8.17 -17.16 -18.54
N TYR A 113 -7.22 -16.37 -18.06
CA TYR A 113 -6.40 -16.75 -16.92
C TYR A 113 -6.96 -16.15 -15.63
N PHE A 114 -6.91 -16.93 -14.57
CA PHE A 114 -7.37 -16.57 -13.23
C PHE A 114 -6.23 -16.79 -12.25
N VAL A 115 -6.18 -15.91 -11.25
CA VAL A 115 -5.21 -15.98 -10.18
C VAL A 115 -5.97 -16.08 -8.87
N GLU A 116 -5.60 -17.08 -8.08
CA GLU A 116 -6.04 -17.21 -6.71
C GLU A 116 -5.12 -16.42 -5.78
N ILE A 117 -5.66 -15.40 -5.11
CA ILE A 117 -4.88 -14.52 -4.24
C ILE A 117 -5.16 -14.88 -2.78
N PHE A 118 -4.12 -15.29 -2.07
CA PHE A 118 -4.18 -15.55 -0.63
C PHE A 118 -3.73 -14.31 0.14
N CYS A 119 -4.68 -13.48 0.55
CA CYS A 119 -4.40 -12.46 1.56
C CYS A 119 -4.24 -13.14 2.92
N ARG A 120 -3.04 -13.04 3.51
CA ARG A 120 -2.68 -13.75 4.77
C ARG A 120 -3.52 -13.33 5.99
N ASN A 121 -4.38 -12.31 5.87
CA ASN A 121 -5.31 -11.89 6.91
C ASN A 121 -6.76 -12.06 6.41
N LEU A 122 -7.46 -13.06 6.96
CA LEU A 122 -8.85 -13.48 6.74
C LEU A 122 -9.10 -14.31 5.47
N TRP A 123 -9.91 -15.35 5.68
CA TRP A 123 -10.38 -16.44 4.81
C TRP A 123 -11.11 -16.03 3.50
N ASN A 124 -10.72 -14.93 2.86
CA ASN A 124 -11.29 -14.47 1.60
C ASN A 124 -10.33 -14.79 0.45
N ILE A 125 -10.64 -15.86 -0.26
CA ILE A 125 -10.02 -16.17 -1.55
C ILE A 125 -10.59 -15.19 -2.57
N GLY A 126 -9.78 -14.20 -2.97
CA GLY A 126 -10.12 -13.29 -4.04
C GLY A 126 -9.75 -13.90 -5.38
N LEU A 127 -10.75 -14.11 -6.26
CA LEU A 127 -10.51 -14.48 -7.66
C LEU A 127 -10.34 -13.22 -8.49
N GLN A 128 -9.14 -13.00 -9.01
CA GLN A 128 -8.89 -11.93 -9.98
C GLN A 128 -8.75 -12.50 -11.38
N ARG A 129 -9.50 -11.90 -12.31
CA ARG A 129 -9.44 -12.20 -13.73
C ARG A 129 -8.27 -11.44 -14.34
N LEU A 130 -7.40 -12.16 -15.04
CA LEU A 130 -6.35 -11.57 -15.85
C LEU A 130 -6.94 -11.01 -17.15
N LYS A 131 -6.64 -9.76 -17.46
CA LYS A 131 -6.90 -9.15 -18.78
C LYS A 131 -5.69 -9.43 -19.67
N ILE A 132 -5.60 -10.66 -20.16
CA ILE A 132 -4.63 -11.08 -21.19
C ILE A 132 -5.42 -11.32 -22.47
#